data_AF-A0A372KLN3-F1
#
_entry.id   AF-A0A372KLN3-F1
#
_cell.length_a   1.000
_cell.length_b   1.000
_cell.length_c   1.000
_cell.angle_alpha   90.00
_cell.angle_beta   90.00
_cell.angle_gamma   90.00
#
_symmetry.space_group_name_H-M   'P 1'
#
loop_
_entity.id
_entity.type
_entity.pdbx_description
1 polymer ?
#
loop_
_entity_poly.entity_id
_entity_poly.type
_entity_poly.pdbx_seq_one_letter_code
_entity_poly.pdbx_strand_id
1 'polypeptide(L)' 'MQWTLESMRVAAGLTQKELAAEFDVSDQTIAKLEKDSSDIGLKLLRKYMNKFHIKFDDIFLGKKYENFVKIKEGA' A
#
# COMPACT_ATOMS: atom_id res chain seq x y z
N MET A 1 7.40 7.64 10.41
CA MET A 1 5.99 7.48 9.97
C MET A 1 6.03 6.60 8.73
N GLN A 2 5.24 5.53 8.63
CA GLN A 2 5.23 4.64 7.47
C GLN A 2 3.92 4.79 6.69
N TRP A 3 3.99 4.63 5.37
CA TRP A 3 2.87 4.69 4.45
C TRP A 3 2.26 3.31 4.23
N THR A 4 0.94 3.21 4.34
CA THR A 4 0.20 2.05 3.84
C THR A 4 -0.05 2.19 2.34
N LEU A 5 -0.26 1.07 1.64
CA LEU A 5 -0.60 1.09 0.21
C LEU A 5 -1.83 1.96 -0.08
N GLU A 6 -2.84 1.85 0.77
CA GLU A 6 -4.08 2.65 0.70
C GLU A 6 -3.80 4.14 0.89
N SER A 7 -2.98 4.51 1.89
CA SER A 7 -2.68 5.91 2.17
C SER A 7 -1.94 6.59 1.02
N MET A 8 -1.00 5.90 0.36
CA MET A 8 -0.32 6.42 -0.84
C MET A 8 -1.30 6.65 -1.98
N ARG A 9 -2.18 5.67 -2.25
CA ARG A 9 -3.21 5.78 -3.28
C ARG A 9 -4.16 6.95 -3.01
N VAL A 10 -4.70 7.04 -1.79
CA VAL A 10 -5.65 8.08 -1.40
C VAL A 10 -5.00 9.46 -1.43
N ALA A 11 -3.76 9.60 -0.96
CA ALA A 11 -3.01 10.85 -1.04
C ALA A 11 -2.78 11.32 -2.49
N ALA A 12 -2.66 10.39 -3.43
CA ALA A 12 -2.58 10.68 -4.87
C ALA A 12 -3.94 10.91 -5.54
N GLY A 13 -5.06 10.85 -4.80
CA GLY A 13 -6.41 11.07 -5.34
C GLY A 13 -6.91 9.95 -6.26
N LEU A 14 -6.30 8.77 -6.21
CA LEU A 14 -6.63 7.66 -7.10
C LEU A 14 -7.68 6.73 -6.47
N THR A 15 -8.59 6.21 -7.29
CA THR A 15 -9.41 5.04 -6.96
C THR A 15 -8.59 3.75 -7.09
N GLN A 16 -9.06 2.65 -6.47
CA GLN A 16 -8.42 1.34 -6.61
C GLN A 16 -8.38 0.89 -8.08
N LYS A 17 -9.44 1.19 -8.84
CA LYS A 17 -9.54 0.85 -10.26
C LYS A 17 -8.51 1.59 -11.12
N GLU A 18 -8.29 2.88 -10.86
CA GLU A 18 -7.29 3.68 -11.58
C GLU A 18 -5.87 3.18 -11.29
N LEU A 19 -5.54 2.95 -10.01
CA LEU A 19 -4.23 2.43 -9.65
C LEU A 19 -4.00 1.02 -10.22
N ALA A 20 -5.02 0.18 -10.22
CA ALA A 20 -4.97 -1.15 -10.81
C ALA A 20 -4.69 -1.10 -12.33
N ALA A 21 -5.33 -0.18 -13.05
CA ALA A 21 -5.09 0.02 -14.47
C ALA A 21 -3.63 0.47 -14.74
N GLU A 22 -3.09 1.40 -13.96
CA GLU A 22 -1.68 1.80 -14.06
C GLU A 22 -0.72 0.64 -13.73
N PHE A 23 -1.09 -0.20 -12.77
CA PHE A 23 -0.28 -1.32 -12.32
C PHE A 23 -0.52 -2.60 -13.12
N ASP A 24 -1.36 -2.59 -14.14
CA ASP A 24 -1.68 -3.76 -14.97
C ASP A 24 -2.06 -4.98 -14.10
N VAL A 25 -2.98 -4.75 -13.15
CA VAL A 25 -3.55 -5.76 -12.24
C VAL A 25 -5.06 -5.53 -12.10
N SER A 26 -5.77 -6.42 -11.41
CA SER A 26 -7.18 -6.17 -11.07
C SER A 26 -7.32 -5.21 -9.90
N ASP A 27 -8.44 -4.49 -9.86
CA ASP A 27 -8.89 -3.69 -8.72
C ASP A 27 -9.00 -4.53 -7.44
N GLN A 28 -9.43 -5.79 -7.56
CA GLN A 28 -9.46 -6.77 -6.47
C GLN A 28 -8.06 -7.06 -5.90
N THR A 29 -7.02 -7.12 -6.75
CA THR A 29 -5.63 -7.27 -6.29
C THR A 29 -5.23 -6.07 -5.43
N ILE A 30 -5.53 -4.84 -5.86
CA ILE A 30 -5.26 -3.63 -5.07
C ILE A 30 -6.03 -3.67 -3.74
N ALA A 31 -7.33 -3.95 -3.77
CA ALA A 31 -8.16 -4.03 -2.57
C ALA A 31 -7.65 -5.09 -1.56
N LYS A 32 -7.23 -6.27 -2.05
CA LYS A 32 -6.65 -7.32 -1.21
C LYS A 32 -5.37 -6.84 -0.52
N LEU A 33 -4.48 -6.18 -1.27
CA LEU A 33 -3.19 -5.70 -0.75
C LEU A 33 -3.35 -4.54 0.23
N GLU A 34 -4.34 -3.68 0.03
CA GLU A 34 -4.65 -2.61 0.98
C GLU A 34 -5.17 -3.14 2.32
N LYS A 35 -5.80 -4.32 2.31
CA LYS A 35 -6.21 -5.04 3.52
C LYS A 35 -5.06 -5.79 4.19
N ASP A 36 -4.22 -6.44 3.39
CA ASP A 36 -3.07 -7.23 3.84
C ASP A 36 -1.95 -7.21 2.78
N SER A 37 -0.89 -6.46 3.07
CA SER A 37 0.29 -6.31 2.22
C SER A 37 1.47 -7.18 2.64
N SER A 38 1.28 -8.10 3.60
CA SER A 38 2.36 -8.96 4.13
C SER A 38 3.01 -9.84 3.06
N ASP A 39 2.25 -10.23 2.03
CA ASP A 39 2.69 -11.07 0.92
C ASP A 39 2.74 -10.30 -0.42
N ILE A 40 3.02 -8.99 -0.39
CA ILE A 40 3.19 -8.24 -1.63
C ILE A 40 4.43 -8.73 -2.39
N GLY A 41 4.24 -9.14 -3.65
CA GLY A 41 5.35 -9.53 -4.51
C GLY A 41 6.26 -8.35 -4.87
N LEU A 42 7.57 -8.60 -4.95
CA LEU A 42 8.60 -7.58 -5.22
C LEU A 42 8.33 -6.74 -6.48
N LYS A 43 7.77 -7.34 -7.54
CA LYS A 43 7.43 -6.62 -8.78
C LYS A 43 6.42 -5.51 -8.52
N LEU A 44 5.38 -5.79 -7.73
CA LEU A 44 4.32 -4.83 -7.45
C LEU A 44 4.76 -3.82 -6.40
N LEU A 45 5.55 -4.24 -5.41
CA LEU A 45 6.16 -3.33 -4.44
C LEU A 45 7.05 -2.29 -5.13
N ARG A 46 7.87 -2.70 -6.12
CA ARG A 46 8.65 -1.76 -6.93
C ARG A 46 7.77 -0.79 -7.72
N LYS A 47 6.59 -1.22 -8.21
CA LYS A 47 5.63 -0.30 -8.85
C LYS A 47 5.16 0.78 -7.87
N TYR A 48 4.81 0.42 -6.63
CA TYR A 48 4.49 1.39 -5.57
C TYR A 48 5.65 2.36 -5.30
N MET A 49 6.86 1.83 -5.07
CA MET A 49 8.05 2.66 -4.80
C MET A 49 8.30 3.67 -5.92
N ASN A 50 8.20 3.24 -7.18
CA ASN A 50 8.45 4.09 -8.33
C ASN A 50 7.32 5.11 -8.56
N LYS A 51 6.05 4.71 -8.44
CA LYS A 51 4.88 5.57 -8.68
C LYS A 51 4.77 6.69 -7.65
N PHE A 52 5.06 6.38 -6.39
CA PHE A 52 4.90 7.31 -5.26
C PHE A 52 6.23 7.91 -4.78
N HIS A 53 7.33 7.63 -5.48
CA HIS A 53 8.69 8.12 -5.15
C HIS A 53 9.08 7.88 -3.68
N ILE A 54 8.78 6.68 -3.18
CA ILE A 54 8.96 6.31 -1.78
C ILE A 54 9.96 5.16 -1.63
N LYS A 55 10.72 5.16 -0.52
CA LYS A 55 11.68 4.08 -0.22
C LYS A 55 10.98 2.91 0.44
N PHE A 56 11.59 1.73 0.37
CA PHE A 56 11.07 0.51 0.98
C PHE A 56 10.82 0.69 2.49
N ASP A 57 11.77 1.28 3.22
CA ASP A 57 11.70 1.45 4.69
C ASP A 57 10.55 2.37 5.14
N ASP A 58 10.06 3.21 4.22
CA ASP A 58 8.95 4.12 4.45
C ASP A 58 7.58 3.47 4.18
N ILE A 59 7.52 2.21 3.71
CA ILE A 59 6.29 1.49 3.42
C ILE A 59 5.98 0.50 4.55
N PHE A 60 4.76 0.56 5.08
CA PHE A 60 4.25 -0.48 5.98
C PHE A 60 3.76 -1.70 5.17
N LEU A 61 4.35 -2.85 5.46
CA LEU A 61 3.92 -4.15 4.94
C LEU A 61 3.39 -5.02 6.07
N GLY A 62 2.10 -5.38 5.98
CA GLY A 62 1.42 -6.12 7.03
C GLY A 62 -0.08 -6.01 6.94
N LYS A 63 -0.77 -6.51 7.97
CA LYS A 63 -2.23 -6.47 8.01
C LYS A 63 -2.72 -5.12 8.47
N LYS A 64 -3.83 -4.64 7.89
CA LYS A 64 -4.42 -3.35 8.27
C LYS A 64 -4.73 -3.25 9.76
N TYR A 65 -5.10 -4.35 10.42
CA TYR A 65 -5.34 -4.38 11.88
C TYR A 65 -4.06 -4.18 12.72
N GLU A 66 -2.89 -4.62 12.24
CA GLU A 66 -1.61 -4.43 12.93
C GLU A 66 -1.19 -2.95 12.93
N ASN A 67 -1.56 -2.18 11.90
CA ASN A 67 -1.37 -0.73 11.88
C ASN A 67 -2.07 -0.03 13.05
N PHE A 68 -3.31 -0.42 13.38
CA PHE A 68 -4.04 0.20 14.48
C PHE A 68 -3.42 -0.10 15.85
N VAL A 69 -2.80 -1.27 16.02
CA VAL A 69 -2.09 -1.63 17.25
C VAL A 69 -0.82 -0.79 17.40
N LYS A 70 -0.02 -0.64 16.34
CA LYS A 70 1.18 0.21 16.35
C LYS A 70 0.90 1.67 16.69
N ILE A 71 -0.24 2.22 16.25
CA ILE A 71 -0.64 3.60 16.59
C ILE A 71 -0.97 3.74 18.08
N LYS A 72 -1.49 2.67 18.73
CA LYS A 72 -1.86 2.70 20.15
C LYS A 72 -0.69 2.51 21.11
N GLU A 73 0.35 1.79 20.72
CA GLU A 73 1.53 1.58 21.58
C GLU A 73 2.53 2.74 21.56
N GLY A 74 2.41 3.65 20.59
CA GLY A 74 3.26 4.84 20.46
C GLY A 74 2.58 6.16 20.81
N ALA A 75 1.40 6.14 21.43
CA ALA A 75 0.62 7.32 21.85
C ALA A 75 0.69 7.53 23.37
#